data_AF-A0A1R1LYG7-F1
#
_entry.id   AF-A0A1R1LYG7-F1
#
_cell.length_a   1.000
_cell.length_b   1.000
_cell.length_c   1.000
_cell.angle_alpha   90.00
_cell.angle_beta   90.00
_cell.angle_gamma   90.00
#
_symmetry.space_group_name_H-M   'P 1'
#
loop_
_entity.id
_entity.type
_entity.pdbx_description
1 polymer ?
#
loop_
_entity_poly.entity_id
_entity_poly.type
_entity_poly.pdbx_seq_one_letter_code
_entity_poly.pdbx_strand_id
1 'polypeptide(L)'
;MATHEDLVMAALMGVIARHANRQGEDRAAAIETIRAAAVGRVDLLGSAAGTYKAAMADPTSGCWWAVAAMRLCVDAGADLDVARATVPIVSARLARADGGPASVSRHTGSG
;
A
#
# COMPACT_ATOMS: atom_id res chain seq x y z
N MET A 1 10.09 -18.53 0.54
CA MET A 1 9.44 -18.79 -0.76
C MET A 1 8.22 -17.87 -0.81
N ALA A 2 8.15 -16.94 -1.76
CA ALA A 2 6.97 -16.07 -1.88
C ALA A 2 5.77 -16.91 -2.31
N THR A 3 4.61 -16.69 -1.70
CA THR A 3 3.38 -17.38 -2.07
C THR A 3 2.87 -16.86 -3.42
N HIS A 4 2.00 -17.62 -4.08
CA HIS A 4 1.31 -17.15 -5.27
C HIS A 4 0.55 -15.84 -5.00
N GLU A 5 -0.07 -15.72 -3.83
CA GLU A 5 -0.78 -14.52 -3.40
C GLU A 5 0.16 -13.32 -3.25
N ASP A 6 1.37 -13.51 -2.72
CA ASP A 6 2.38 -12.44 -2.64
C ASP A 6 2.76 -11.92 -4.04
N LEU A 7 2.87 -12.81 -5.03
CA LEU A 7 3.18 -12.45 -6.41
C LEU A 7 2.03 -11.69 -7.08
N VAL A 8 0.79 -12.14 -6.88
CA VAL A 8 -0.40 -11.46 -7.41
C VAL A 8 -0.55 -10.08 -6.77
N MET A 9 -0.37 -9.98 -5.44
CA MET A 9 -0.39 -8.70 -4.73
C MET A 9 0.70 -7.76 -5.25
N ALA A 10 1.93 -8.24 -5.44
CA ALA A 10 3.03 -7.44 -5.98
C ALA A 10 2.73 -6.92 -7.40
N ALA A 11 2.19 -7.78 -8.27
CA ALA A 11 1.80 -7.40 -9.62
C ALA A 11 0.68 -6.33 -9.60
N LEU A 12 -0.36 -6.55 -8.79
CA LEU A 12 -1.47 -5.61 -8.61
C LEU A 12 -0.96 -4.24 -8.12
N MET A 13 -0.11 -4.21 -7.09
CA MET A 13 0.48 -2.97 -6.57
C MET A 13 1.30 -2.25 -7.64
N GLY A 14 2.02 -2.99 -8.49
CA GLY A 14 2.77 -2.43 -9.62
C GLY A 14 1.86 -1.76 -10.67
N VAL A 15 0.73 -2.39 -11.00
CA VAL A 15 -0.28 -1.82 -11.92
C VAL A 15 -0.90 -0.55 -11.33
N ILE A 16 -1.33 -0.59 -10.06
CA ILE A 16 -1.96 0.56 -9.41
C ILE A 16 -0.98 1.73 -9.32
N ALA A 17 0.26 1.49 -8.89
CA ALA A 17 1.29 2.53 -8.78
C ALA A 17 1.61 3.17 -10.14
N ARG A 18 1.62 2.37 -11.22
CA ARG A 18 1.84 2.87 -12.58
C ARG A 18 0.74 3.84 -13.01
N HIS A 19 -0.53 3.49 -12.81
CA HIS A 19 -1.65 4.37 -13.17
C HIS A 19 -1.77 5.58 -12.24
N ALA A 20 -1.50 5.43 -10.94
CA ALA A 20 -1.50 6.54 -9.99
C ALA A 20 -0.48 7.64 -10.33
N ASN A 21 0.67 7.25 -10.92
CA ASN A 21 1.71 8.19 -11.37
C ASN A 21 1.37 8.87 -12.70
N ARG A 22 0.50 8.29 -13.54
CA ARG A 22 0.08 8.85 -14.82
C ARG A 22 -1.24 9.61 -14.65
N GLN A 23 -1.14 10.78 -14.03
CA GLN A 23 -2.25 11.72 -13.89
C GLN A 23 -2.68 12.20 -15.30
N GLY A 24 -3.73 11.60 -15.89
CA GLY A 24 -4.26 11.99 -17.21
C GLY A 24 -4.67 10.84 -18.15
N GLU A 25 -4.42 9.58 -17.80
CA GLU A 25 -4.94 8.42 -18.57
C GLU A 25 -6.46 8.25 -18.37
N ASP A 26 -7.11 7.56 -19.32
CA ASP A 26 -8.51 7.14 -19.22
C ASP A 26 -8.72 6.33 -17.93
N ARG A 27 -9.38 6.97 -16.97
CA ARG A 27 -9.61 6.41 -15.64
C ARG A 27 -10.43 5.12 -15.69
N ALA A 28 -11.34 4.98 -16.65
CA ALA A 28 -12.14 3.77 -16.79
C ALA A 28 -11.28 2.59 -17.24
N ALA A 29 -10.40 2.82 -18.21
CA ALA A 29 -9.44 1.80 -18.67
C ALA A 29 -8.46 1.39 -17.55
N ALA A 30 -8.03 2.34 -16.72
CA ALA A 30 -7.19 2.06 -15.56
C ALA A 30 -7.92 1.18 -14.52
N ILE A 31 -9.18 1.48 -14.22
CA ILE A 31 -10.02 0.70 -13.31
C ILE A 31 -10.17 -0.75 -13.81
N GLU A 32 -10.49 -0.95 -15.08
CA GLU A 32 -10.65 -2.29 -15.65
C GLU A 32 -9.33 -3.09 -15.63
N THR A 33 -8.20 -2.43 -15.93
CA THR A 33 -6.88 -3.06 -15.84
C THR A 33 -6.56 -3.48 -14.39
N ILE A 34 -6.89 -2.65 -13.41
CA ILE A 34 -6.71 -2.94 -11.98
C ILE A 34 -7.60 -4.11 -11.54
N ARG A 35 -8.86 -4.16 -11.97
CA ARG A 35 -9.78 -5.27 -11.70
C ARG A 35 -9.28 -6.58 -12.28
N ALA A 36 -8.78 -6.55 -13.51
CA ALA A 36 -8.19 -7.71 -14.17
C ALA A 36 -6.92 -8.20 -13.44
N ALA A 37 -6.05 -7.28 -13.01
CA ALA A 37 -4.86 -7.61 -12.22
C ALA A 37 -5.21 -8.22 -10.85
N ALA A 38 -6.31 -7.79 -10.24
CA ALA A 38 -6.84 -8.39 -9.03
C ALA A 38 -7.60 -9.71 -9.28
N VAL A 39 -7.78 -10.13 -10.53
CA VAL A 39 -8.55 -11.33 -10.92
C VAL A 39 -9.96 -11.29 -10.30
N GLY A 40 -10.57 -10.09 -10.22
CA GLY A 40 -11.89 -9.88 -9.62
C GLY A 40 -11.97 -10.02 -8.09
N ARG A 41 -10.84 -10.20 -7.40
CA ARG A 41 -10.77 -10.34 -5.93
C ARG A 41 -10.87 -8.97 -5.24
N VAL A 42 -12.06 -8.65 -4.75
CA VAL A 42 -12.35 -7.37 -4.05
C VAL A 42 -11.64 -7.26 -2.70
N ASP A 43 -11.35 -8.39 -2.05
CA ASP A 43 -10.56 -8.47 -0.82
C ASP A 43 -9.10 -8.10 -1.07
N LEU A 44 -8.52 -8.55 -2.19
CA LEU A 44 -7.15 -8.20 -2.58
C LEU A 44 -7.03 -6.70 -2.91
N LEU A 45 -8.02 -6.14 -3.60
CA LEU A 45 -8.14 -4.69 -3.80
C LEU A 45 -8.28 -3.93 -2.46
N GLY A 46 -9.01 -4.52 -1.50
CA GLY A 46 -9.10 -4.03 -0.13
C GLY A 46 -7.74 -3.97 0.57
N SER A 47 -6.96 -5.05 0.51
CA SER A 47 -5.60 -5.10 1.07
C SER A 47 -4.66 -4.08 0.41
N ALA A 48 -4.75 -3.89 -0.91
CA ALA A 48 -4.03 -2.85 -1.63
C ALA A 48 -4.39 -1.45 -1.13
N ALA A 49 -5.69 -1.15 -1.05
CA ALA A 49 -6.21 0.13 -0.57
C ALA A 49 -5.76 0.44 0.86
N GLY A 50 -5.81 -0.56 1.75
CA GLY A 50 -5.34 -0.43 3.13
C GLY A 50 -3.84 -0.18 3.21
N THR A 51 -3.05 -0.80 2.33
CA THR A 51 -1.60 -0.58 2.23
C THR A 51 -1.29 0.86 1.83
N TYR A 52 -1.92 1.37 0.77
CA TYR A 52 -1.73 2.77 0.36
C TYR A 52 -2.24 3.75 1.40
N LYS A 53 -3.32 3.42 2.10
CA LYS A 53 -3.82 4.24 3.20
C LYS A 53 -2.87 4.32 4.38
N ALA A 54 -2.19 3.22 4.72
CA ALA A 54 -1.13 3.25 5.71
C ALA A 54 0.07 4.09 5.24
N ALA A 55 0.44 3.99 3.95
CA ALA A 55 1.53 4.79 3.37
C ALA A 55 1.23 6.30 3.40
N MET A 56 -0.03 6.74 3.24
CA MET A 56 -0.38 8.16 3.34
C MET A 56 -0.02 8.81 4.69
N ALA A 57 0.08 8.01 5.77
CA ALA A 57 0.44 8.51 7.09
C ALA A 57 1.95 8.68 7.29
N ASP A 58 2.77 8.14 6.38
CA ASP A 58 4.21 8.31 6.40
C ASP A 58 4.59 9.62 5.66
N PRO A 59 5.23 10.58 6.35
CA PRO A 59 5.57 11.88 5.78
C PRO A 59 6.62 11.81 4.67
N THR A 60 7.33 10.69 4.51
CA THR A 60 8.36 10.51 3.47
C THR A 60 7.81 9.93 2.16
N SER A 61 6.71 9.18 2.20
CA SER A 61 6.20 8.43 1.04
C SER A 61 5.18 9.21 0.21
N GLY A 62 5.55 10.41 -0.24
CA GLY A 62 4.90 11.09 -1.38
C GLY A 62 3.35 11.07 -1.38
N CYS A 63 2.73 11.60 -0.33
CA CYS A 63 1.29 11.48 -0.03
C CYS A 63 0.32 11.55 -1.24
N TRP A 64 0.61 12.37 -2.26
CA TRP A 64 -0.26 12.56 -3.42
C TRP A 64 -0.45 11.31 -4.28
N TRP A 65 0.60 10.49 -4.48
CA TRP A 65 0.50 9.29 -5.32
C TRP A 65 -0.26 8.18 -4.58
N ALA A 66 -0.06 8.07 -3.26
CA ALA A 66 -0.74 7.08 -2.42
C ALA A 66 -2.26 7.37 -2.32
N VAL A 67 -2.65 8.65 -2.28
CA VAL A 67 -4.07 9.06 -2.38
C VAL A 67 -4.67 8.62 -3.72
N ALA A 68 -3.97 8.85 -4.83
CA ALA A 68 -4.45 8.45 -6.16
C ALA A 68 -4.57 6.93 -6.29
N ALA A 69 -3.58 6.19 -5.80
CA ALA A 69 -3.58 4.72 -5.77
C ALA A 69 -4.74 4.16 -4.93
N MET A 70 -4.95 4.70 -3.73
CA MET A 70 -6.07 4.29 -2.87
C MET A 70 -7.41 4.55 -3.57
N ARG A 71 -7.60 5.71 -4.20
CA ARG A 71 -8.84 6.04 -4.92
C ARG A 71 -9.12 5.03 -6.04
N LEU A 72 -8.12 4.74 -6.88
CA LEU A 72 -8.25 3.75 -7.94
C LEU A 72 -8.67 2.37 -7.42
N CYS A 73 -8.16 1.94 -6.25
CA CYS A 73 -8.60 0.68 -5.63
C CYS A 73 -10.09 0.73 -5.25
N VAL A 74 -10.53 1.84 -4.64
CA VAL A 74 -11.94 2.02 -4.26
C VAL A 74 -12.86 2.04 -5.48
N ASP A 75 -12.47 2.75 -6.54
CA ASP A 75 -13.24 2.78 -7.80
C ASP A 75 -13.29 1.40 -8.47
N ALA A 76 -12.22 0.61 -8.34
CA ALA A 76 -12.16 -0.77 -8.81
C ALA A 76 -13.04 -1.73 -8.01
N GLY A 77 -13.58 -1.31 -6.85
CA GLY A 77 -14.49 -2.11 -6.04
C GLY A 77 -13.82 -2.78 -4.83
N ALA A 78 -12.77 -2.17 -4.28
CA ALA A 78 -12.13 -2.66 -3.07
C ALA A 78 -13.13 -2.89 -1.91
N ASP A 79 -12.97 -4.01 -1.21
CA ASP A 79 -13.62 -4.24 0.07
C ASP A 79 -13.04 -3.27 1.12
N LEU A 80 -13.88 -2.34 1.59
CA LEU A 80 -13.48 -1.30 2.52
C LEU A 80 -13.26 -1.81 3.95
N ASP A 81 -13.88 -2.92 4.33
CA ASP A 81 -13.68 -3.54 5.64
C ASP A 81 -12.31 -4.22 5.69
N VAL A 82 -11.94 -4.93 4.61
CA VAL A 82 -10.58 -5.48 4.45
C VAL A 82 -9.55 -4.35 4.43
N ALA A 83 -9.82 -3.24 3.72
CA ALA A 83 -8.93 -2.10 3.71
C ALA A 83 -8.72 -1.51 5.12
N ARG A 84 -9.80 -1.33 5.90
CA ARG A 84 -9.73 -0.84 7.28
C ARG A 84 -8.93 -1.77 8.18
N ALA A 85 -9.13 -3.09 8.07
CA ALA A 85 -8.41 -4.08 8.85
C ALA A 85 -6.90 -4.14 8.50
N THR A 86 -6.54 -3.84 7.25
CA THR A 86 -5.17 -3.90 6.76
C THR A 86 -4.30 -2.74 7.26
N VAL A 87 -4.86 -1.53 7.39
CA VAL A 87 -4.12 -0.30 7.77
C VAL A 87 -3.24 -0.47 9.01
N PRO A 88 -3.74 -0.88 10.19
CA PRO A 88 -2.92 -0.95 11.40
C PRO A 88 -1.76 -1.95 11.28
N ILE A 89 -1.94 -3.05 10.54
CA ILE A 89 -0.92 -4.06 10.31
C ILE A 89 0.22 -3.47 9.48
N VAL A 90 -0.11 -2.77 8.39
CA VAL A 90 0.88 -2.15 7.51
C VAL A 90 1.57 -0.97 8.19
N SER A 91 0.81 -0.10 8.89
CA SER A 91 1.39 1.01 9.64
C SER A 91 2.40 0.53 10.70
N ALA A 92 2.08 -0.54 11.44
CA ALA A 92 3.03 -1.12 12.39
C ALA A 92 4.29 -1.67 11.71
N ARG A 93 4.16 -2.22 10.49
CA ARG A 93 5.30 -2.70 9.71
C ARG A 93 6.17 -1.56 9.19
N LEU A 94 5.57 -0.49 8.68
CA LEU A 94 6.26 0.71 8.20
C LEU A 94 7.02 1.38 9.35
N ALA A 95 6.38 1.60 10.51
CA ALA A 95 7.02 2.18 11.68
C ALA A 95 8.25 1.38 12.17
N ARG A 96 8.23 0.04 12.02
CA ARG A 96 9.39 -0.81 12.33
C ARG A 96 10.50 -0.73 11.29
N ALA A 97 10.16 -0.47 10.03
CA ALA A 97 11.13 -0.30 8.96
C ALA A 97 11.88 1.04 9.10
N ASP A 98 11.19 2.09 9.56
CA ASP A 98 11.78 3.40 9.81
C ASP A 98 12.60 3.45 11.12
N GLY A 99 12.28 2.57 12.08
CA GLY A 99 12.94 2.43 13.38
C GLY A 99 14.16 1.52 13.41
N GLY A 100 15.12 1.69 12.48
CA GLY A 100 16.44 1.02 12.54
C GLY A 100 17.07 1.13 13.95
N PRO A 101 17.90 0.15 14.37
CA PRO A 101 18.21 -0.08 15.78
C PRO A 101 18.66 1.20 16.46
N ALA A 102 17.94 1.58 17.52
CA ALA A 102 18.34 2.63 18.43
C ALA A 102 19.82 2.43 18.75
N SER A 103 20.65 3.35 18.26
CA SER A 103 22.06 3.41 18.63
C SER A 103 22.12 3.47 20.14
N VAL A 104 22.62 2.37 20.71
CA VAL A 104 23.15 2.18 22.05
C VAL A 104 23.41 3.52 22.75
N SER A 105 22.50 3.95 23.62
CA SER A 105 22.85 4.86 24.71
C SER A 105 23.71 4.06 25.68
N ARG A 106 25.01 3.97 25.35
CA ARG A 106 26.04 3.47 26.24
C ARG A 106 25.98 4.35 27.48
N HIS A 107 25.41 3.79 28.54
CA HIS A 107 25.72 4.21 29.89
C HIS A 107 27.21 3.96 30.08
N THR A 108 28.03 5.00 29.93
CA THR A 108 29.33 5.05 30.58
C THR A 108 29.24 6.13 31.64
N GLY A 109 28.76 5.71 32.81
CA GLY A 109 29.19 6.34 34.04
C GLY A 109 30.68 6.06 34.22
N SER A 110 31.43 7.11 34.53
CA SER A 110 32.72 7.14 35.23
C SER A 110 32.88 8.61 35.60
N GLY A 111 32.88 9.03 36.87
CA GLY A 111 33.61 8.39 37.96
C GLY A 111 35.03 8.91 37.89
#